data_AF-A0AAD2JH71-F1
#
_entry.id   AF-A0AAD2JH71-F1
#
_cell.length_a   1.000
_cell.length_b   1.000
_cell.length_c   1.000
_cell.angle_alpha   90.00
_cell.angle_beta   90.00
_cell.angle_gamma   90.00
#
_symmetry.space_group_name_H-M   'P 1'
#
loop_
_entity.id
_entity.type
_entity.pdbx_description
1 polymer ?
#
loop_
_entity_poly.entity_id
_entity_poly.type
_entity_poly.pdbx_seq_one_letter_code
_entity_poly.pdbx_strand_id
1 'polypeptide(L)'
;MENNVPLIDDFGMTPLHVLFSTPEPSHGLLQVLIDKYPYHVLECQDANGKRPLDYLLSNWTETNSSLLEISLQKWMVRPLVCGGATSWTEAMQHKVQAILAEDNKEQRASLYSGAYSVLEKYKSMESTSILEMTLWKRQLKDGWSNDSTKRQTLEREECRRFCGSNAAIPSVVKFLGIY
;
A
#
# COMPACT_ATOMS: atom_id res chain seq x y z
N MET A 1 9.03 -6.08 26.68
CA MET A 1 8.65 -4.92 25.85
C MET A 1 9.95 -4.45 25.21
N GLU A 2 10.22 -4.87 23.96
CA GLU A 2 11.37 -4.33 23.24
C GLU A 2 11.13 -2.83 23.06
N ASN A 3 12.08 -2.02 23.53
CA ASN A 3 12.05 -0.58 23.32
C ASN A 3 12.09 -0.34 21.82
N ASN A 4 10.96 0.11 21.27
CA ASN A 4 10.81 0.46 19.87
C ASN A 4 11.61 1.76 19.66
N VAL A 5 12.92 1.63 19.44
CA VAL A 5 13.79 2.76 19.12
C VAL A 5 13.17 3.46 17.90
N PRO A 6 12.96 4.78 17.95
CA PRO A 6 12.40 5.50 16.81
C PRO A 6 13.23 5.19 15.56
N LEU A 7 12.55 4.69 14.53
CA LEU A 7 13.08 4.30 13.23
C LEU A 7 13.55 5.49 12.37
N ILE A 8 13.63 6.67 12.98
CA ILE A 8 13.88 7.95 12.36
C ILE A 8 14.92 8.71 13.18
N ASP A 9 15.78 9.46 12.51
CA ASP A 9 16.70 10.40 13.15
C ASP A 9 15.99 11.73 13.51
N ASP A 10 16.77 12.71 13.99
CA ASP A 10 16.28 14.04 14.37
C ASP A 10 15.67 14.83 13.20
N PHE A 11 15.89 14.41 11.96
CA PHE A 11 15.32 15.00 10.75
C PHE A 11 14.13 14.22 10.22
N GLY A 12 13.67 13.18 10.93
CA GLY A 12 12.61 12.29 10.46
C GLY A 12 13.08 11.29 9.40
N MET A 13 14.39 11.17 9.16
CA MET A 13 14.93 10.27 8.15
C MET A 13 15.02 8.84 8.66
N THR A 14 14.40 7.93 7.91
CA THR A 14 14.57 6.49 8.08
C THR A 14 15.92 6.03 7.49
N PRO A 15 16.43 4.83 7.86
CA PRO A 15 17.61 4.27 7.21
C PRO A 15 17.53 4.18 5.68
N LEU A 16 16.31 4.06 5.12
CA LEU A 16 16.08 4.07 3.67
C LEU A 16 16.27 5.46 3.06
N HIS A 17 15.90 6.54 3.77
CA HIS A 17 16.23 7.91 3.33
C HIS A 17 17.74 8.09 3.23
N VAL A 18 18.45 7.70 4.29
CA VAL A 18 19.91 7.82 4.36
C VAL A 18 20.55 7.03 3.22
N LEU A 19 20.15 5.76 3.02
CA LEU A 19 20.63 4.94 1.91
C LEU A 19 20.40 5.61 0.55
N PHE A 20 19.17 6.04 0.25
CA PHE A 20 18.83 6.60 -1.07
C PHE A 20 19.33 8.02 -1.30
N SER A 21 19.73 8.73 -0.24
CA SER A 21 20.40 10.04 -0.36
C SER A 21 21.83 9.93 -0.88
N THR A 22 22.43 8.73 -0.83
CA THR A 22 23.78 8.51 -1.35
C THR A 22 23.79 8.48 -2.89
N PRO A 23 24.90 8.89 -3.54
CA PRO A 23 25.00 8.85 -5.01
C PRO A 23 24.95 7.43 -5.60
N GLU A 24 25.51 6.46 -4.86
CA GLU A 24 25.58 5.04 -5.24
C GLU A 24 25.05 4.17 -4.08
N PRO A 25 23.73 4.05 -3.93
CA PRO A 25 23.17 3.27 -2.85
C PRO A 25 23.51 1.78 -3.01
N SER A 26 23.87 1.12 -1.90
CA SER A 26 24.24 -0.29 -1.92
C SER A 26 23.02 -1.21 -2.05
N HIS A 27 23.00 -2.07 -3.08
CA HIS A 27 22.02 -3.15 -3.23
C HIS A 27 22.00 -4.11 -2.04
N GLY A 28 23.18 -4.50 -1.54
CA GLY A 28 23.28 -5.40 -0.40
C GLY A 28 22.64 -4.79 0.85
N LEU A 29 22.89 -3.50 1.10
CA LEU A 29 22.26 -2.79 2.20
C LEU A 29 20.75 -2.62 2.00
N LEU A 30 20.30 -2.30 0.78
CA LEU A 30 18.87 -2.25 0.47
C LEU A 30 18.19 -3.57 0.84
N GLN A 31 18.76 -4.71 0.41
CA GLN A 31 18.20 -6.04 0.67
C GLN A 31 18.05 -6.29 2.17
N VAL A 32 19.08 -5.99 2.96
CA VAL A 32 19.02 -6.13 4.43
C VAL A 32 17.93 -5.24 5.03
N LEU A 33 17.81 -3.98 4.57
CA LEU A 33 16.83 -3.03 5.08
C LEU A 33 15.39 -3.47 4.73
N ILE A 34 15.10 -3.85 3.49
CA ILE A 34 13.74 -4.24 3.06
C ILE A 34 13.28 -5.59 3.63
N ASP A 35 14.22 -6.43 4.08
CA ASP A 35 13.90 -7.70 4.75
C ASP A 35 13.69 -7.51 6.24
N LYS A 36 14.42 -6.57 6.86
CA LYS A 36 14.29 -6.26 8.29
C LYS A 36 13.11 -5.35 8.59
N TYR A 37 12.80 -4.41 7.71
CA TYR A 37 11.81 -3.36 7.95
C TYR A 37 10.52 -3.59 7.17
N PRO A 38 9.36 -3.22 7.76
CA PRO A 38 8.09 -3.30 7.06
C PRO A 38 8.03 -2.29 5.91
N TYR A 39 7.25 -2.61 4.87
CA TYR A 39 7.20 -1.81 3.64
C TYR A 39 6.72 -0.37 3.86
N HIS A 40 5.94 -0.09 4.91
CA HIS A 40 5.45 1.27 5.19
C HIS A 40 6.57 2.26 5.56
N VAL A 41 7.78 1.79 5.87
CA VAL A 41 8.95 2.67 6.08
C VAL A 41 9.31 3.43 4.80
N LEU A 42 8.92 2.94 3.62
CA LEU A 42 9.04 3.65 2.34
C LEU A 42 8.01 4.78 2.17
N GLU A 43 7.00 4.87 3.04
CA GLU A 43 5.95 5.90 3.03
C GLU A 43 6.27 7.08 3.95
N CYS A 44 7.14 6.83 4.95
CA CYS A 44 7.54 7.83 5.92
C CYS A 44 8.07 9.07 5.21
N GLN A 45 7.61 10.23 5.64
CA GLN A 45 8.12 11.51 5.18
C GLN A 45 9.11 12.05 6.21
N ASP A 46 10.22 12.59 5.74
CA ASP A 46 11.16 13.35 6.55
C ASP A 46 10.58 14.72 6.93
N ALA A 47 11.35 15.53 7.65
CA ALA A 47 10.97 16.89 8.03
C ALA A 47 10.68 17.83 6.84
N ASN A 48 11.13 17.48 5.62
CA ASN A 48 10.88 18.23 4.39
C ASN A 48 9.67 17.69 3.61
N GLY A 49 8.96 16.69 4.13
CA GLY A 49 7.85 16.04 3.45
C GLY A 49 8.28 15.05 2.35
N LYS A 50 9.57 14.72 2.24
CA LYS A 50 10.11 13.80 1.25
C LYS A 50 10.15 12.38 1.78
N ARG A 51 9.82 11.42 0.93
CA ARG A 51 9.93 9.98 1.17
C ARG A 51 11.29 9.44 0.74
N PRO A 52 11.69 8.24 1.16
CA PRO A 52 12.95 7.64 0.72
C PRO A 52 13.06 7.59 -0.81
N LEU A 53 11.98 7.20 -1.49
CA LEU A 53 11.99 7.07 -2.95
C LEU A 53 12.13 8.41 -3.69
N ASP A 54 11.78 9.52 -3.06
CA ASP A 54 11.95 10.85 -3.67
C ASP A 54 13.45 11.19 -3.82
N TYR A 55 14.29 10.71 -2.90
CA TYR A 55 15.75 10.80 -3.00
C TYR A 55 16.28 9.90 -4.11
N LEU A 56 15.82 8.65 -4.18
CA LEU A 56 16.25 7.71 -5.22
C LEU A 56 15.87 8.18 -6.63
N LEU A 57 14.66 8.75 -6.79
CA LEU A 57 14.21 9.36 -8.05
C LEU A 57 15.02 10.61 -8.40
N SER A 58 15.46 11.38 -7.40
CA SER A 58 16.28 12.57 -7.61
C SER A 58 17.70 12.22 -8.08
N ASN A 59 18.23 11.09 -7.59
CA ASN A 59 19.55 10.52 -7.90
C ASN A 59 19.46 9.39 -8.95
N TRP A 60 18.49 9.46 -9.85
CA TRP A 60 18.28 8.41 -10.84
C TRP A 60 19.48 8.21 -11.75
N THR A 61 19.89 6.96 -11.89
CA THR A 61 20.86 6.46 -12.85
C THR A 61 20.41 5.08 -13.33
N GLU A 62 20.95 4.61 -14.46
CA GLU A 62 20.68 3.27 -14.95
C GLU A 62 21.13 2.19 -13.95
N THR A 63 22.21 2.44 -13.19
CA THR A 63 22.67 1.58 -12.10
C THR A 63 21.68 1.51 -10.93
N ASN A 64 21.00 2.61 -10.62
CA ASN A 64 20.01 2.70 -9.55
C ASN A 64 18.61 2.20 -9.96
N SER A 65 18.40 1.88 -11.24
CA SER A 65 17.11 1.42 -11.76
C SER A 65 16.59 0.18 -11.05
N SER A 66 17.47 -0.80 -10.84
CA SER A 66 17.14 -2.04 -10.14
C SER A 66 16.80 -1.82 -8.66
N LEU A 67 17.43 -0.84 -7.99
CA LEU A 67 17.07 -0.46 -6.62
C LEU A 67 15.67 0.15 -6.56
N LEU A 68 15.35 1.01 -7.54
CA LEU A 68 14.03 1.62 -7.65
C LEU A 68 12.97 0.55 -7.91
N GLU A 69 13.24 -0.39 -8.81
CA GLU A 69 12.36 -1.50 -9.11
C GLU A 69 12.09 -2.34 -7.85
N ILE A 70 13.13 -2.81 -7.16
CA ILE A 70 12.99 -3.63 -5.94
C ILE A 70 12.12 -2.89 -4.91
N SER A 71 12.38 -1.59 -4.73
CA SER A 71 11.68 -0.79 -3.73
C SER A 71 10.21 -0.55 -4.11
N LEU A 72 9.93 -0.23 -5.37
CA LEU A 72 8.56 -0.07 -5.88
C LEU A 72 7.78 -1.39 -5.86
N GLN A 73 8.42 -2.50 -6.21
CA GLN A 73 7.80 -3.84 -6.15
C GLN A 73 7.42 -4.20 -4.71
N LYS A 74 8.36 -4.04 -3.79
CA LYS A 74 8.15 -4.32 -2.36
C LYS A 74 7.03 -3.46 -1.77
N TRP A 75 6.97 -2.19 -2.18
CA TRP A 75 6.04 -1.23 -1.60
C TRP A 75 4.67 -1.22 -2.28
N MET A 76 4.62 -1.09 -3.59
CA MET A 76 3.38 -0.83 -4.33
C MET A 76 2.69 -2.11 -4.80
N VAL A 77 3.44 -3.16 -5.14
CA VAL A 77 2.90 -4.36 -5.81
C VAL A 77 2.66 -5.48 -4.81
N ARG A 78 3.66 -5.82 -3.99
CA ARG A 78 3.60 -6.96 -3.07
C ARG A 78 2.40 -6.92 -2.11
N PRO A 79 2.00 -5.78 -1.51
CA PRO A 79 0.81 -5.74 -0.67
C PRO A 79 -0.48 -6.13 -1.43
N LEU A 80 -0.60 -5.72 -2.69
CA LEU A 80 -1.77 -6.00 -3.53
C LEU A 80 -1.89 -7.49 -3.88
N VAL A 81 -0.75 -8.14 -4.12
CA VAL A 81 -0.66 -9.59 -4.36
C VAL A 81 -1.16 -10.34 -3.13
N CYS A 82 -0.67 -9.98 -1.93
CA CYS A 82 -1.11 -10.60 -0.68
C CYS A 82 -2.60 -10.36 -0.40
N GLY A 83 -3.14 -9.22 -0.82
CA GLY A 83 -4.57 -8.89 -0.71
C GLY A 83 -5.47 -9.63 -1.71
N GLY A 84 -4.91 -10.34 -2.69
CA GLY A 84 -5.67 -11.05 -3.73
C GLY A 84 -6.36 -10.13 -4.74
N ALA A 85 -5.86 -8.89 -4.88
CA ALA A 85 -6.41 -7.88 -5.77
C ALA A 85 -5.70 -7.93 -7.14
N THR A 86 -6.00 -8.93 -7.96
CA THR A 86 -5.29 -9.21 -9.22
C THR A 86 -5.31 -8.04 -10.20
N SER A 87 -6.48 -7.43 -10.44
CA SER A 87 -6.60 -6.27 -11.35
C SER A 87 -5.80 -5.05 -10.87
N TRP A 88 -5.75 -4.82 -9.55
CA TRP A 88 -4.95 -3.74 -8.96
C TRP A 88 -3.46 -4.05 -9.02
N THR A 89 -3.09 -5.32 -8.84
CA THR A 89 -1.71 -5.79 -8.97
C THR A 89 -1.20 -5.54 -10.38
N GLU A 90 -1.96 -5.94 -11.41
CA GLU A 90 -1.61 -5.71 -12.81
C GLU A 90 -1.50 -4.21 -13.12
N ALA A 91 -2.50 -3.43 -12.72
CA ALA A 91 -2.50 -1.98 -12.93
C ALA A 91 -1.30 -1.30 -12.25
N MET A 92 -0.93 -1.74 -11.05
CA MET A 92 0.23 -1.20 -10.34
C MET A 92 1.55 -1.66 -10.97
N GLN A 93 1.64 -2.92 -11.42
CA GLN A 93 2.79 -3.45 -12.14
C GLN A 93 3.06 -2.61 -13.40
N HIS A 94 2.03 -2.31 -14.19
CA HIS A 94 2.15 -1.46 -15.37
C HIS A 94 2.69 -0.06 -15.04
N LYS A 95 2.27 0.52 -13.90
CA LYS A 95 2.77 1.82 -13.45
C LYS A 95 4.23 1.76 -13.02
N VAL A 96 4.62 0.72 -12.29
CA VAL A 96 6.03 0.51 -11.92
C VAL A 96 6.90 0.41 -13.17
N GLN A 97 6.49 -0.38 -14.17
CA GLN A 97 7.23 -0.52 -15.42
C GLN A 97 7.28 0.80 -16.21
N ALA A 98 6.19 1.58 -16.23
CA ALA A 98 6.19 2.91 -16.84
C ALA A 98 7.16 3.90 -16.16
N ILE A 99 7.28 3.85 -14.82
CA ILE A 99 8.24 4.68 -14.07
C ILE A 99 9.68 4.29 -14.42
N LEU A 100 9.96 2.99 -14.53
CA LEU A 100 11.30 2.47 -14.81
C LEU A 100 11.76 2.72 -16.25
N ALA A 101 10.83 2.69 -17.21
CA ALA A 101 11.10 2.90 -18.63
C ALA A 101 11.18 4.39 -19.03
N GLU A 102 10.75 5.30 -18.16
CA GLU A 102 10.82 6.74 -18.43
C GLU A 102 12.23 7.27 -18.17
N ASP A 103 12.79 8.02 -19.11
CA ASP A 103 14.13 8.63 -19.01
C ASP A 103 14.07 10.06 -18.44
N ASN A 104 13.00 10.80 -18.75
CA ASN A 104 12.84 12.17 -18.32
C ASN A 104 12.51 12.24 -16.81
N LYS A 105 13.34 12.99 -16.07
CA LYS A 105 13.21 13.11 -14.60
C LYS A 105 11.86 13.68 -14.16
N GLU A 106 11.35 14.71 -14.82
CA GLU A 106 10.10 15.37 -14.43
C GLU A 106 8.89 14.48 -14.74
N GLN A 107 8.90 13.83 -15.92
CA GLN A 107 7.85 12.87 -16.29
C GLN A 107 7.87 11.65 -15.36
N ARG A 108 9.05 11.13 -15.01
CA ARG A 108 9.18 10.03 -14.03
C ARG A 108 8.59 10.40 -12.67
N ALA A 109 8.89 11.60 -12.18
CA ALA A 109 8.33 12.10 -10.91
C ALA A 109 6.80 12.24 -10.98
N SER A 110 6.26 12.70 -12.13
CA SER A 110 4.81 12.77 -12.37
C SER A 110 4.16 11.38 -12.39
N LEU A 111 4.76 10.42 -13.10
CA LEU A 111 4.30 9.01 -13.13
C LEU A 111 4.30 8.39 -11.74
N TYR A 112 5.37 8.62 -10.97
CA TYR A 112 5.48 8.17 -9.59
C TYR A 112 4.39 8.76 -8.68
N SER A 113 4.17 10.07 -8.74
CA SER A 113 3.08 10.73 -8.00
C SER A 113 1.71 10.17 -8.37
N GLY A 114 1.47 9.95 -9.67
CA GLY A 114 0.26 9.31 -10.17
C GLY A 114 0.10 7.85 -9.69
N ALA A 115 1.18 7.09 -9.61
CA ALA A 115 1.17 5.73 -9.08
C ALA A 115 0.85 5.70 -7.59
N TYR A 116 1.45 6.60 -6.82
CA TYR A 116 1.17 6.75 -5.40
C TYR A 116 -0.30 7.09 -5.14
N SER A 117 -0.88 8.04 -5.88
CA SER A 117 -2.30 8.40 -5.74
C SER A 117 -3.23 7.20 -5.97
N VAL A 118 -2.90 6.34 -6.93
CA VAL A 118 -3.67 5.11 -7.19
C VAL A 118 -3.50 4.09 -6.07
N LEU A 119 -2.31 3.96 -5.49
CA LEU A 119 -2.06 3.10 -4.33
C LEU A 119 -2.85 3.56 -3.10
N GLU A 120 -2.88 4.87 -2.82
CA GLU A 120 -3.65 5.43 -1.70
C GLU A 120 -5.15 5.18 -1.85
N LYS A 121 -5.66 5.32 -3.08
CA LYS A 121 -7.06 4.97 -3.36
C LYS A 121 -7.34 3.50 -3.03
N TYR A 122 -6.44 2.58 -3.39
CA TYR A 122 -6.57 1.16 -3.04
C TYR A 122 -6.61 0.97 -1.51
N LYS A 123 -5.65 1.52 -0.76
CA LYS A 123 -5.59 1.38 0.69
C LYS A 123 -6.85 1.90 1.38
N SER A 124 -7.40 3.01 0.89
CA SER A 124 -8.66 3.57 1.39
C SER A 124 -9.84 2.61 1.17
N MET A 125 -9.95 2.02 -0.03
CA MET A 125 -10.98 1.02 -0.32
C MET A 125 -10.79 -0.26 0.50
N GLU A 126 -9.54 -0.69 0.72
CA GLU A 126 -9.24 -1.85 1.57
C GLU A 126 -9.65 -1.63 3.01
N SER A 127 -9.23 -0.51 3.59
CA SER A 127 -9.58 -0.14 4.95
C SER A 127 -11.10 -0.07 5.14
N THR A 128 -11.81 0.55 4.19
CA THR A 128 -13.27 0.64 4.20
C THR A 128 -13.92 -0.75 4.09
N SER A 129 -13.43 -1.61 3.18
CA SER A 129 -13.96 -2.97 3.00
C SER A 129 -13.75 -3.84 4.25
N ILE A 130 -12.61 -3.71 4.94
CA ILE A 130 -12.33 -4.42 6.19
C ILE A 130 -13.24 -3.92 7.31
N LEU A 131 -13.45 -2.61 7.41
CA LEU A 131 -14.35 -2.00 8.39
C LEU A 131 -15.79 -2.48 8.16
N GLU A 132 -16.27 -2.42 6.91
CA GLU A 132 -17.57 -2.96 6.53
C GLU A 132 -17.69 -4.43 6.97
N MET A 133 -16.74 -5.28 6.59
CA MET A 133 -16.78 -6.70 6.96
C MET A 133 -16.82 -6.91 8.47
N THR A 134 -16.08 -6.11 9.24
CA THR A 134 -16.10 -6.15 10.71
C THR A 134 -17.46 -5.76 11.28
N LEU A 135 -18.06 -4.68 10.77
CA LEU A 135 -19.40 -4.23 11.19
C LEU A 135 -20.47 -5.28 10.86
N TRP A 136 -20.41 -5.87 9.66
CA TRP A 136 -21.28 -6.97 9.24
C TRP A 136 -21.18 -8.17 10.18
N LYS A 137 -19.95 -8.61 10.49
CA LYS A 137 -19.72 -9.74 11.41
C LYS A 137 -20.22 -9.44 12.83
N ARG A 138 -20.12 -8.19 13.28
CA ARG A 138 -20.65 -7.76 14.58
C ARG A 138 -22.18 -7.82 14.60
N GLN A 139 -22.84 -7.24 13.60
CA GLN A 139 -24.30 -7.28 13.48
C GLN A 139 -24.85 -8.71 13.42
N LEU A 140 -24.20 -9.61 12.68
CA LEU A 140 -24.59 -11.03 12.65
C LEU A 140 -24.49 -11.72 14.01
N LYS A 141 -23.49 -11.36 14.84
CA LYS A 141 -23.37 -11.88 16.20
C LYS A 141 -24.45 -11.32 17.13
N ASP A 142 -24.73 -10.02 17.02
CA ASP A 142 -25.71 -9.34 17.85
C ASP A 142 -27.15 -9.78 17.50
N GLY A 143 -27.44 -10.00 16.22
CA GLY A 143 -28.73 -10.49 15.72
C GLY A 143 -28.98 -12.00 15.89
N TRP A 144 -27.97 -12.77 16.29
CA TRP A 144 -28.14 -14.20 16.60
C TRP A 144 -28.75 -14.46 17.99
N SER A 145 -29.00 -13.41 18.78
CA SER A 145 -29.67 -13.53 20.07
C SER A 145 -31.20 -13.60 19.90
N ASN A 146 -31.71 -14.84 19.96
CA ASN A 146 -33.02 -15.27 20.47
C ASN A 146 -34.31 -15.24 19.63
N ASP A 147 -34.34 -14.87 18.35
CA ASP A 147 -35.55 -15.11 17.53
C ASP A 147 -35.23 -15.68 16.15
N SER A 148 -35.35 -17.00 16.02
CA SER A 148 -35.07 -17.79 14.81
C SER A 148 -35.99 -17.49 13.63
N THR A 149 -36.98 -16.61 13.80
CA THR A 149 -38.10 -16.46 12.85
C THR A 149 -37.95 -15.28 11.91
N LYS A 150 -36.99 -14.39 12.14
CA LYS A 150 -36.68 -13.27 11.23
C LYS A 150 -35.21 -13.35 10.80
N ARG A 151 -34.90 -14.27 9.89
CA ARG A 151 -33.62 -14.24 9.15
C ARG A 151 -33.59 -12.92 8.38
N GLN A 152 -32.92 -11.94 8.98
CA GLN A 152 -32.75 -10.59 8.48
C GLN A 152 -31.98 -10.63 7.16
N THR A 153 -32.74 -10.56 6.08
CA THR A 153 -32.37 -9.82 4.86
C THR A 153 -32.27 -8.33 5.20
N LEU A 154 -31.52 -7.94 6.23
CA LEU A 154 -31.15 -6.54 6.43
C LEU A 154 -30.26 -6.23 5.24
N GLU A 155 -30.82 -5.43 4.33
CA GLU A 155 -30.37 -5.31 2.97
C GLU A 155 -28.94 -4.81 2.92
N ARG A 156 -28.08 -5.64 2.35
CA ARG A 156 -26.68 -5.33 2.12
C ARG A 156 -26.47 -4.06 1.32
N GLU A 157 -27.46 -3.72 0.50
CA GLU A 157 -27.53 -2.47 -0.26
C GLU A 157 -27.67 -1.25 0.62
N GLU A 158 -28.33 -1.34 1.77
CA GLU A 158 -28.48 -0.22 2.69
C GLU A 158 -27.13 0.17 3.30
N CYS A 159 -26.30 -0.81 3.69
CA CYS A 159 -24.93 -0.54 4.13
C CYS A 159 -24.01 -0.05 2.98
N ARG A 160 -24.13 -0.61 1.76
CA ARG A 160 -23.36 -0.11 0.59
C ARG A 160 -23.66 1.35 0.27
N ARG A 161 -24.92 1.78 0.42
CA ARG A 161 -25.33 3.18 0.20
C ARG A 161 -24.63 4.17 1.13
N PHE A 162 -24.27 3.77 2.35
CA PHE A 162 -23.61 4.67 3.31
C PHE A 162 -22.09 4.77 3.12
N CYS A 163 -21.44 3.82 2.45
CA CYS A 163 -19.97 3.76 2.38
C CYS A 163 -19.37 4.28 1.07
N GLY A 164 -20.17 4.52 0.02
CA GLY A 164 -19.72 5.15 -1.24
C GLY A 164 -18.74 4.32 -2.07
N SER A 165 -18.43 3.07 -1.69
CA SER A 165 -17.54 2.18 -2.45
C SER A 165 -18.31 1.34 -3.46
N ASN A 166 -18.00 1.54 -4.75
CA ASN A 166 -18.50 0.70 -5.85
C ASN A 166 -17.67 -0.58 -6.06
N ALA A 167 -16.62 -0.82 -5.27
CA ALA A 167 -15.70 -1.94 -5.43
C ALA A 167 -15.61 -2.78 -4.15
N ALA A 168 -15.80 -4.09 -4.29
CA ALA A 168 -15.60 -5.05 -3.20
C ALA A 168 -14.27 -5.80 -3.45
N ILE A 169 -13.40 -5.86 -2.44
CA ILE A 169 -12.14 -6.60 -2.54
C ILE A 169 -12.43 -8.11 -2.60
N PRO A 170 -11.89 -8.86 -3.59
CA PRO A 170 -12.20 -10.28 -3.77
C PRO A 170 -12.01 -11.14 -2.51
N SER A 171 -10.97 -10.87 -1.72
CA SER A 171 -10.72 -11.57 -0.45
C SER A 171 -11.83 -11.31 0.58
N VAL A 172 -12.40 -10.10 0.60
CA VAL A 172 -13.57 -9.76 1.43
C VAL A 172 -14.84 -10.40 0.85
N VAL A 173 -14.99 -10.46 -0.47
CA VAL A 173 -16.11 -11.12 -1.15
C VAL A 173 -16.17 -12.62 -0.82
N LYS A 174 -15.03 -13.32 -0.81
CA LYS A 174 -14.95 -14.75 -0.43
C LYS A 174 -15.44 -15.00 1.00
N PHE A 175 -15.08 -14.15 1.96
CA PHE A 175 -15.58 -14.26 3.34
C PHE A 175 -17.08 -13.95 3.47
N LEU A 176 -17.65 -13.27 2.48
CA LEU A 176 -19.07 -12.89 2.45
C LEU A 176 -19.94 -13.88 1.68
N GLY A 177 -19.38 -15.00 1.20
CA GLY A 177 -20.13 -16.12 0.60
C GLY A 177 -20.81 -15.80 -0.74
N ILE A 178 -20.34 -14.79 -1.47
CA ILE A 178 -20.83 -14.48 -2.82
C ILE A 178 -19.99 -15.27 -3.83
N TYR A 179 -20.62 -16.18 -4.56
CA TYR A 179 -20.09 -16.81 -5.78
C TYR A 179 -20.76 -16.20 -7.00
#